data_AF-A0ABD0VCS8-F1
#
_entry.id   AF-A0ABD0VCS8-F1
#
_cell.length_a   1.000
_cell.length_b   1.000
_cell.length_c   1.000
_cell.angle_alpha   90.00
_cell.angle_beta   90.00
_cell.angle_gamma   90.00
#
_symmetry.space_group_name_H-M   'P 1'
#
loop_
_entity.id
_entity.type
_entity.pdbx_description
1 polymer ?
#
loop_
_entity_poly.entity_id
_entity_poly.type
_entity_poly.pdbx_seq_one_letter_code
_entity_poly.pdbx_strand_id
1 'polypeptide(L)'
;MTVTVTAKKSGTLLPLDTFPPFGLSHLGRSLSPRQLRAYRNSRHAELLSSKRFHGDKTVSVPQRDFHKRHEGKLRVFFLDVNPLCYQGAQPSLPSFANWLSLFLCEVSLRNPVIAVLDGEDGNGYRRQLLPSYKAHRRKFIGHWQELPRSSIASVSSRELQITDVLHKCNVPVIKVNCFEADDVVASLTEQVLRRGHRVVIGSPDKDFKQLISEKVQMVMPMPELGRWSFYTLRHYIEQYNCDPSSDLSLRCIIGDEIDGVPGIQHVAPRFGRKTALKLLKKHGSLANLLGAAAVRTVGKQYVQDALTKHADYLWRNFEVLSLRRNAEVHLKEEWLLERDSCNDSTVLSSFMKC
;
A
#
# COMPACT_ATOMS: atom_id res chain seq x y z
N MET A 1 -12.14 16.26 -5.43
CA MET A 1 -13.23 15.24 -5.47
C MET A 1 -12.89 14.13 -4.48
N THR A 2 -13.66 13.95 -3.40
CA THR A 2 -13.52 12.74 -2.56
C THR A 2 -14.16 11.59 -3.30
N VAL A 3 -13.40 10.52 -3.54
CA VAL A 3 -13.97 9.27 -4.06
C VAL A 3 -14.18 8.35 -2.87
N THR A 4 -15.43 8.33 -2.40
CA THR A 4 -15.90 7.33 -1.44
C THR A 4 -16.44 6.15 -2.22
N VAL A 5 -15.79 4.99 -2.09
CA VAL A 5 -16.32 3.74 -2.64
C VAL A 5 -16.99 2.96 -1.51
N THR A 6 -18.29 2.78 -1.63
CA THR A 6 -19.04 1.84 -0.80
C THR A 6 -18.98 0.47 -1.45
N ALA A 7 -18.25 -0.46 -0.82
CA ALA A 7 -18.27 -1.84 -1.26
C ALA A 7 -19.71 -2.37 -1.24
N LYS A 8 -20.19 -2.94 -2.36
CA LYS A 8 -21.50 -3.60 -2.35
C LYS A 8 -21.39 -4.83 -1.45
N LYS A 9 -22.24 -4.93 -0.41
CA LYS A 9 -22.44 -6.19 0.31
C LYS A 9 -23.04 -7.22 -0.67
N SER A 10 -22.22 -7.93 -1.44
CA SER A 10 -22.67 -9.10 -2.17
C SER A 10 -22.74 -10.27 -1.21
N GLY A 11 -23.92 -10.50 -0.63
CA GLY A 11 -24.20 -11.70 0.13
C GLY A 11 -24.32 -12.90 -0.81
N THR A 12 -23.24 -13.66 -0.99
CA THR A 12 -23.28 -15.11 -1.20
C THR A 12 -21.87 -15.67 -0.94
N LEU A 13 -21.73 -16.48 0.11
CA LEU A 13 -20.56 -17.34 0.30
C LEU A 13 -20.58 -18.38 -0.83
N LEU A 14 -19.66 -18.28 -1.79
CA LEU A 14 -19.36 -19.39 -2.69
C LEU A 14 -18.34 -20.32 -1.99
N PRO A 15 -18.53 -21.65 -2.09
CA PRO A 15 -17.65 -22.60 -1.41
C PRO A 15 -16.22 -22.53 -1.94
N LEU A 16 -15.28 -22.63 -0.98
CA LEU A 16 -13.86 -22.90 -1.22
C LEU A 16 -13.73 -24.25 -1.92
N ASP A 17 -13.65 -24.25 -3.25
CA ASP A 17 -13.04 -25.34 -4.00
C ASP A 17 -12.61 -24.87 -5.40
N THR A 18 -11.45 -25.37 -5.83
CA THR A 18 -10.77 -25.20 -7.13
C THR A 18 -9.77 -24.04 -7.29
N PHE A 19 -8.63 -24.15 -6.59
CA PHE A 19 -7.34 -23.75 -7.19
C PHE A 19 -6.76 -24.96 -7.95
N PRO A 20 -6.37 -24.84 -9.23
CA PRO A 20 -5.63 -25.92 -9.89
C PRO A 20 -4.20 -26.00 -9.31
N PRO A 21 -3.63 -27.20 -9.17
CA PRO A 21 -2.28 -27.36 -8.65
C PRO A 21 -1.28 -26.84 -9.69
N PHE A 22 -0.41 -25.91 -9.28
CA PHE A 22 0.79 -25.57 -10.05
C PHE A 22 1.72 -26.79 -10.09
N GLY A 23 1.60 -27.56 -11.16
CA GLY A 23 2.51 -28.65 -11.49
C GLY A 23 3.88 -28.12 -11.91
N LEU A 24 4.89 -28.44 -11.12
CA LEU A 24 6.28 -28.53 -11.58
C LEU A 24 6.48 -29.91 -12.20
N SER A 25 6.70 -29.96 -13.52
CA SER A 25 7.70 -30.79 -14.21
C SER A 25 7.33 -30.99 -15.68
N HIS A 26 8.16 -30.48 -16.60
CA HIS A 26 8.88 -31.32 -17.56
C HIS A 26 9.86 -30.49 -18.40
N LEU A 27 11.13 -30.90 -18.30
CA LEU A 27 12.22 -30.91 -19.27
C LEU A 27 12.19 -29.97 -20.50
N GLY A 28 13.32 -29.28 -20.68
CA GLY A 28 13.60 -28.47 -21.85
C GLY A 28 13.64 -29.23 -23.18
N ARG A 29 13.30 -28.49 -24.23
CA ARG A 29 13.77 -28.68 -25.61
C ARG A 29 13.96 -27.31 -26.24
N SER A 30 15.09 -27.13 -26.94
CA SER A 30 15.41 -25.93 -27.68
C SER A 30 14.46 -25.76 -28.88
N LEU A 31 14.04 -24.53 -29.15
CA LEU A 31 13.28 -24.17 -30.35
C LEU A 31 14.21 -24.18 -31.57
N SER A 32 13.73 -24.70 -32.69
CA SER A 32 14.52 -24.80 -33.93
C SER A 32 14.62 -23.45 -34.67
N PRO A 33 15.71 -23.19 -35.44
CA PRO A 33 15.90 -21.94 -36.18
C PRO A 33 14.78 -21.58 -37.19
N ARG A 34 13.96 -22.55 -37.61
CA ARG A 34 12.80 -22.32 -38.49
C ARG A 34 11.61 -21.68 -37.77
N GLN A 35 11.47 -21.88 -36.45
CA GLN A 35 10.39 -21.26 -35.65
C GLN A 35 10.69 -19.81 -35.26
N LEU A 36 11.97 -19.42 -35.20
CA LEU A 36 12.40 -18.03 -34.96
C LEU A 36 12.21 -17.10 -36.18
N ARG A 37 12.02 -17.67 -37.39
CA ARG A 37 11.87 -16.89 -38.63
C ARG A 37 10.41 -16.47 -38.91
N ALA A 38 9.43 -17.19 -38.39
CA ALA A 38 8.01 -16.85 -38.53
C ALA A 38 7.55 -15.75 -37.57
N TYR A 39 8.22 -15.59 -36.43
CA TYR A 39 7.90 -14.55 -35.43
C TYR A 39 8.49 -13.17 -35.77
N ARG A 40 9.40 -13.10 -36.75
CA ARG A 40 10.16 -11.89 -37.12
C ARG A 40 9.60 -11.15 -38.34
N ASN A 41 8.61 -11.70 -39.04
CA ASN A 41 8.03 -11.15 -40.28
C ASN A 41 6.59 -10.62 -40.14
N SER A 42 6.02 -10.53 -38.92
CA SER A 42 4.66 -10.02 -38.68
C SER A 42 4.62 -8.62 -38.04
N ARG A 43 5.74 -7.87 -38.01
CA ARG A 43 5.82 -6.49 -37.50
C ARG A 43 6.54 -5.51 -38.44
N HIS A 44 6.39 -5.69 -39.76
CA HIS A 44 7.02 -4.80 -40.73
C HIS A 44 6.12 -4.37 -41.91
N ALA A 45 4.80 -4.44 -41.73
CA ALA A 45 3.82 -3.99 -42.71
C ALA A 45 2.70 -3.18 -42.05
N GLU A 46 3.05 -2.07 -41.40
CA GLU A 46 2.10 -0.99 -41.08
C GLU A 46 2.86 0.31 -40.75
N LEU A 47 3.69 0.73 -41.71
CA LEU A 47 4.27 2.06 -41.77
C LEU A 47 4.60 2.27 -43.24
N LEU A 48 3.84 3.16 -43.89
CA LEU A 48 4.08 3.85 -45.18
C LEU A 48 2.79 3.92 -46.04
N SER A 49 1.95 4.90 -45.75
CA SER A 49 1.01 5.58 -46.67
C SER A 49 0.27 6.60 -45.79
N SER A 50 0.30 7.92 -45.97
CA SER A 50 0.25 8.73 -47.18
C SER A 50 0.81 10.14 -46.86
N LYS A 51 1.35 10.81 -47.88
CA LYS A 51 1.79 12.21 -47.83
C LYS A 51 1.02 13.02 -48.87
N ARG A 52 0.62 14.24 -48.47
CA ARG A 52 0.29 15.47 -49.23
C ARG A 52 -1.18 15.70 -49.65
N PHE A 53 -1.73 16.85 -49.24
CA PHE A 53 -2.12 17.96 -50.15
C PHE A 53 -2.13 19.32 -49.40
N HIS A 54 -2.20 20.40 -50.19
CA HIS A 54 -1.83 21.80 -49.94
C HIS A 54 -2.70 22.62 -48.96
N GLY A 55 -2.03 23.51 -48.20
CA GLY A 55 -2.25 24.96 -48.08
C GLY A 55 -3.63 25.54 -47.75
N ASP A 56 -3.77 26.20 -46.59
CA ASP A 56 -4.22 27.60 -46.52
C ASP A 56 -3.79 28.25 -45.18
N LYS A 57 -3.54 29.57 -45.21
CA LYS A 57 -3.09 30.36 -44.06
C LYS A 57 -4.29 30.93 -43.30
N THR A 58 -4.44 30.55 -42.04
CA THR A 58 -5.20 31.36 -41.05
C THR A 58 -4.43 31.44 -39.75
N VAL A 59 -4.11 32.67 -39.35
CA VAL A 59 -3.47 33.00 -38.07
C VAL A 59 -4.48 32.76 -36.95
N SER A 60 -4.27 31.71 -36.15
CA SER A 60 -5.01 31.47 -34.92
C SER A 60 -4.10 31.67 -33.71
N VAL A 61 -4.52 32.57 -32.82
CA VAL A 61 -3.92 32.85 -31.50
C VAL A 61 -3.78 31.53 -30.71
N PRO A 62 -2.62 31.22 -30.11
CA PRO A 62 -2.45 29.96 -29.39
C PRO A 62 -3.19 30.01 -28.05
N GLN A 63 -4.27 29.25 -27.93
CA GLN A 63 -4.73 28.79 -26.62
C GLN A 63 -3.61 27.91 -26.04
N ARG A 64 -3.18 28.25 -24.82
CA ARG A 64 -2.17 27.47 -24.10
C ARG A 64 -2.79 26.16 -23.63
N ASP A 65 -2.58 25.09 -24.39
CA ASP A 65 -2.82 23.72 -23.93
C ASP A 65 -1.88 23.40 -22.76
N PHE A 66 -2.41 23.47 -21.54
CA PHE A 66 -1.70 23.20 -20.29
C PHE A 66 -1.58 21.70 -19.97
N HIS A 67 -1.54 20.81 -20.96
CA HIS A 67 -1.48 19.36 -20.73
C HIS A 67 -0.36 18.73 -21.56
N LYS A 68 0.89 19.03 -21.19
CA LYS A 68 2.04 18.24 -21.66
C LYS A 68 1.98 16.87 -20.98
N ARG A 69 1.55 15.84 -21.73
CA ARG A 69 1.77 14.44 -21.33
C ARG A 69 3.28 14.20 -21.26
N HIS A 70 3.79 13.90 -20.07
CA HIS A 70 5.17 13.47 -19.91
C HIS A 70 5.35 12.08 -20.54
N GLU A 71 6.20 11.98 -21.57
CA GLU A 71 6.69 10.69 -22.11
C GLU A 71 7.63 9.94 -21.13
N GLY A 72 7.86 10.50 -19.93
CA GLY A 72 8.71 9.91 -18.89
C GLY A 72 7.94 9.12 -17.83
N LYS A 73 8.62 8.15 -17.20
CA LYS A 73 8.06 7.40 -16.07
C LYS A 73 7.81 8.33 -14.87
N LEU A 74 6.54 8.58 -14.58
CA LEU A 74 6.11 9.36 -13.42
C LEU A 74 6.48 8.68 -12.09
N ARG A 75 6.61 9.50 -11.06
CA ARG A 75 6.63 9.08 -9.66
C ARG A 75 5.32 9.52 -9.03
N VAL A 76 4.47 8.57 -8.66
CA VAL A 76 3.16 8.80 -8.05
C VAL A 76 3.30 8.64 -6.55
N PHE A 77 2.81 9.61 -5.80
CA PHE A 77 2.86 9.62 -4.35
C PHE A 77 1.51 9.21 -3.77
N PHE A 78 1.52 8.28 -2.82
CA PHE A 78 0.39 8.00 -1.95
C PHE A 78 0.67 8.56 -0.56
N LEU A 79 -0.23 9.36 -0.01
CA LEU A 79 -0.13 9.90 1.35
C LEU A 79 -1.13 9.17 2.24
N ASP A 80 -0.62 8.41 3.20
CA ASP A 80 -1.41 7.79 4.26
C ASP A 80 -1.74 8.83 5.32
N VAL A 81 -3.00 9.27 5.36
CA VAL A 81 -3.39 10.48 6.09
C VAL A 81 -3.54 10.21 7.58
N ASN A 82 -4.11 9.06 7.95
CA ASN A 82 -4.53 8.77 9.32
C ASN A 82 -3.41 8.92 10.36
N PRO A 83 -2.18 8.40 10.15
CA PRO A 83 -1.09 8.56 11.12
C PRO A 83 -0.58 10.00 11.27
N LEU A 84 -0.75 10.84 10.25
CA LEU A 84 -0.27 12.23 10.24
C LEU A 84 -1.16 13.16 11.07
N CYS A 85 -2.39 12.73 11.38
CA CYS A 85 -3.34 13.48 12.18
C CYS A 85 -3.09 13.44 13.69
N TYR A 86 -1.94 12.91 14.12
CA TYR A 86 -1.59 12.74 15.53
C TYR A 86 -0.28 13.41 15.89
N GLN A 87 -0.18 13.84 17.15
CA GLN A 87 1.06 14.21 17.82
C GLN A 87 1.21 13.29 19.04
N GLY A 88 2.13 12.33 18.95
CA GLY A 88 2.16 11.20 19.88
C GLY A 88 0.84 10.43 19.82
N ALA A 89 0.14 10.32 20.95
CA ALA A 89 -1.15 9.62 21.03
C ALA A 89 -2.37 10.54 20.83
N GLN A 90 -2.18 11.86 20.71
CA GLN A 90 -3.28 12.83 20.69
C GLN A 90 -3.58 13.32 19.27
N PRO A 91 -4.85 13.35 18.82
CA PRO A 91 -5.22 13.97 17.56
C PRO A 91 -4.81 15.44 17.50
N SER A 92 -4.23 15.88 16.38
CA SER A 92 -3.72 17.24 16.19
C SER A 92 -3.79 17.66 14.72
N LEU A 93 -4.70 18.59 14.40
CA LEU A 93 -4.78 19.22 13.08
C LEU A 93 -3.52 20.05 12.74
N PRO A 94 -2.91 20.79 13.69
CA PRO A 94 -1.64 21.46 13.44
C PRO A 94 -0.51 20.48 13.06
N SER A 95 -0.47 19.30 13.68
CA SER A 95 0.49 18.25 13.31
C SER A 95 0.28 17.82 11.85
N PHE A 96 -0.97 17.54 11.46
CA PHE A 96 -1.32 17.21 10.09
C PHE A 96 -0.93 18.32 9.10
N ALA A 97 -1.28 19.57 9.43
CA ALA A 97 -0.96 20.74 8.61
C ALA A 97 0.54 20.87 8.35
N ASN A 98 1.35 20.70 9.41
CA ASN A 98 2.80 20.78 9.35
C ASN A 98 3.37 19.65 8.47
N TRP A 99 2.95 18.41 8.70
CA TRP A 99 3.44 17.28 7.89
C TRP A 99 3.03 17.37 6.42
N LEU A 100 1.79 17.82 6.15
CA LEU A 100 1.31 18.06 4.79
C LEU A 100 2.11 19.17 4.12
N SER A 101 2.38 20.27 4.82
CA SER A 101 3.20 21.38 4.32
C SER A 101 4.60 20.93 3.95
N LEU A 102 5.30 20.25 4.87
CA LEU A 102 6.63 19.70 4.62
C LEU A 102 6.61 18.69 3.46
N PHE A 103 5.57 17.87 3.35
CA PHE A 103 5.46 16.89 2.28
C PHE A 103 5.31 17.57 0.91
N LEU A 104 4.39 18.52 0.77
CA LEU A 104 4.15 19.20 -0.51
C LEU A 104 5.30 20.12 -0.90
N CYS A 105 6.01 20.72 0.07
CA CYS A 105 7.13 21.62 -0.20
C CYS A 105 8.47 20.90 -0.43
N GLU A 106 8.76 19.82 0.30
CA GLU A 106 10.10 19.20 0.30
C GLU A 106 10.16 17.87 -0.44
N VAL A 107 9.02 17.16 -0.55
CA VAL A 107 8.98 15.78 -1.06
C VAL A 107 8.35 15.71 -2.45
N SER A 108 7.19 16.34 -2.63
CA SER A 108 6.40 16.25 -3.86
C SER A 108 5.84 17.61 -4.26
N LEU A 109 6.70 18.44 -4.84
CA LEU A 109 6.34 19.77 -5.35
C LEU A 109 5.19 19.70 -6.36
N ARG A 110 5.42 18.98 -7.47
CA ARG A 110 4.46 18.91 -8.60
C ARG A 110 4.12 17.49 -9.03
N ASN A 111 4.79 16.48 -8.47
CA ASN A 111 4.43 15.11 -8.79
C ASN A 111 3.00 14.79 -8.33
N PRO A 112 2.32 13.83 -8.98
CA PRO A 112 0.97 13.47 -8.58
C PRO A 112 0.95 12.91 -7.15
N VAL A 113 0.07 13.44 -6.31
CA VAL A 113 -0.15 13.01 -4.92
C VAL A 113 -1.59 12.55 -4.78
N ILE A 114 -1.80 11.39 -4.15
CA ILE A 114 -3.11 10.85 -3.84
C ILE A 114 -3.16 10.59 -2.34
N ALA A 115 -4.07 11.25 -1.64
CA ALA A 115 -4.29 11.04 -0.22
C ALA A 115 -5.28 9.89 0.01
N VAL A 116 -4.97 9.02 0.96
CA VAL A 116 -5.81 7.85 1.29
C VAL A 116 -6.15 7.88 2.78
N LEU A 117 -7.44 7.73 3.07
CA LEU A 117 -8.01 7.65 4.40
C LEU A 117 -8.50 6.24 4.70
N ASP A 118 -8.49 5.84 5.98
CA ASP A 118 -9.15 4.60 6.41
C ASP A 118 -10.64 4.64 6.06
N GLY A 119 -11.13 3.54 5.49
CA GLY A 119 -12.55 3.33 5.27
C GLY A 119 -13.35 3.15 6.56
N GLU A 120 -14.65 3.39 6.48
CA GLU A 120 -15.55 2.97 7.55
C GLU A 120 -15.45 1.46 7.77
N ASP A 121 -15.30 1.03 9.02
CA ASP A 121 -15.05 -0.37 9.39
C ASP A 121 -13.84 -1.00 8.66
N GLY A 122 -12.79 -0.22 8.37
CA GLY A 122 -11.65 -0.66 7.56
C GLY A 122 -10.96 -1.94 8.06
N ASN A 123 -10.86 -2.12 9.38
CA ASN A 123 -10.29 -3.30 10.02
C ASN A 123 -11.32 -4.37 10.40
N GLY A 124 -12.58 -4.25 9.97
CA GLY A 124 -13.64 -5.21 10.26
C GLY A 124 -13.27 -6.63 9.85
N TYR A 125 -12.70 -6.80 8.65
CA TYR A 125 -12.23 -8.09 8.15
C TYR A 125 -11.13 -8.70 9.04
N ARG A 126 -10.07 -7.93 9.36
CA ARG A 126 -8.98 -8.41 10.22
C ARG A 126 -9.47 -8.80 11.61
N ARG A 127 -10.46 -8.08 12.15
CA ARG A 127 -11.08 -8.42 13.44
C ARG A 127 -11.94 -9.68 13.40
N GLN A 128 -12.60 -9.96 12.27
CA GLN A 128 -13.35 -11.20 12.11
C GLN A 128 -12.41 -12.40 12.17
N LEU A 129 -11.22 -12.29 11.58
CA LEU A 129 -10.17 -13.30 11.65
C LEU A 129 -9.51 -13.37 13.03
N LEU A 130 -9.24 -12.20 13.63
CA LEU A 130 -8.54 -12.07 14.90
C LEU A 130 -9.13 -10.92 15.74
N PRO A 131 -10.03 -11.21 16.69
CA PRO A 131 -10.68 -10.17 17.50
C PRO A 131 -9.76 -9.23 18.29
N SER A 132 -8.54 -9.69 18.61
CA SER A 132 -7.52 -8.87 19.30
C SER A 132 -6.88 -7.80 18.41
N TYR A 133 -7.04 -7.89 17.09
CA TYR A 133 -6.42 -6.96 16.14
C TYR A 133 -6.85 -5.51 16.42
N LYS A 134 -5.85 -4.65 16.69
CA LYS A 134 -5.99 -3.23 17.07
C LYS A 134 -7.05 -2.97 18.16
N ALA A 135 -7.35 -3.96 19.02
CA ALA A 135 -8.46 -3.88 19.98
C ALA A 135 -8.23 -2.80 21.06
N HIS A 136 -6.98 -2.52 21.44
CA HIS A 136 -6.67 -1.44 22.38
C HIS A 136 -6.95 -0.04 21.79
N ARG A 137 -6.80 0.14 20.47
CA ARG A 137 -7.18 1.39 19.78
C ARG A 137 -8.69 1.64 19.86
N ARG A 138 -9.48 0.56 20.00
CA ARG A 138 -10.91 0.62 20.30
C ARG A 138 -11.24 1.04 21.73
N LYS A 139 -10.38 0.93 22.73
CA LYS A 139 -10.68 1.58 24.03
C LYS A 139 -10.65 3.10 23.89
N PHE A 140 -9.80 3.59 22.99
CA PHE A 140 -9.83 4.97 22.55
C PHE A 140 -11.12 5.27 21.77
N ILE A 141 -11.49 4.48 20.74
CA ILE A 141 -12.70 4.65 19.87
C ILE A 141 -14.05 4.35 20.58
N GLY A 142 -14.06 3.47 21.56
CA GLY A 142 -15.24 3.05 22.34
C GLY A 142 -15.70 4.17 23.28
N HIS A 143 -14.76 5.00 23.73
CA HIS A 143 -15.13 6.32 24.23
C HIS A 143 -15.93 7.09 23.16
N TRP A 144 -15.53 7.11 21.89
CA TRP A 144 -16.20 7.86 20.80
C TRP A 144 -17.55 7.31 20.32
N GLN A 145 -17.79 6.00 20.40
CA GLN A 145 -19.09 5.41 20.04
C GLN A 145 -20.15 5.62 21.14
N GLU A 146 -19.73 5.80 22.39
CA GLU A 146 -20.58 6.23 23.52
C GLU A 146 -20.57 7.76 23.72
N LEU A 147 -19.90 8.54 22.86
CA LEU A 147 -19.91 9.99 22.97
C LEU A 147 -21.29 10.56 22.55
N PRO A 148 -21.78 11.60 23.22
CA PRO A 148 -22.97 12.33 22.79
C PRO A 148 -22.82 12.83 21.35
N ARG A 149 -23.95 12.98 20.62
CA ARG A 149 -24.03 13.41 19.20
C ARG A 149 -23.09 14.58 18.84
N SER A 150 -22.77 15.46 19.79
CA SER A 150 -21.81 16.56 19.64
C SER A 150 -20.37 16.14 19.29
N SER A 151 -19.92 14.95 19.71
CA SER A 151 -18.56 14.48 19.40
C SER A 151 -18.47 13.63 18.13
N ILE A 152 -19.55 12.96 17.75
CA ILE A 152 -19.68 12.37 16.41
C ILE A 152 -19.68 13.48 15.36
N ALA A 153 -20.36 14.59 15.66
CA ALA A 153 -20.26 15.81 14.88
C ALA A 153 -18.82 16.35 14.84
N SER A 154 -18.08 16.36 15.96
CA SER A 154 -16.70 16.86 15.98
C SER A 154 -15.68 15.98 15.23
N VAL A 155 -15.82 14.65 15.24
CA VAL A 155 -15.02 13.74 14.41
C VAL A 155 -15.32 13.93 12.93
N SER A 156 -16.62 14.01 12.59
CA SER A 156 -17.06 14.31 11.22
C SER A 156 -16.52 15.67 10.76
N SER A 157 -16.50 16.67 11.65
CA SER A 157 -15.92 18.00 11.36
C SER A 157 -14.41 17.94 11.09
N ARG A 158 -13.64 17.12 11.81
CA ARG A 158 -12.18 17.00 11.57
C ARG A 158 -11.86 16.32 10.25
N GLU A 159 -12.53 15.22 9.94
CA GLU A 159 -12.35 14.55 8.64
C GLU A 159 -12.74 15.50 7.50
N LEU A 160 -13.82 16.27 7.64
CA LEU A 160 -14.21 17.30 6.68
C LEU A 160 -13.14 18.39 6.53
N GLN A 161 -12.54 18.86 7.63
CA GLN A 161 -11.44 19.83 7.59
C GLN A 161 -10.20 19.29 6.87
N ILE A 162 -9.81 18.05 7.17
CA ILE A 162 -8.68 17.35 6.54
C ILE A 162 -8.93 17.16 5.03
N THR A 163 -10.12 16.72 4.66
CA THR A 163 -10.47 16.51 3.24
C THR A 163 -10.58 17.84 2.50
N ASP A 164 -11.16 18.87 3.10
CA ASP A 164 -11.26 20.21 2.50
C ASP A 164 -9.88 20.82 2.22
N VAL A 165 -8.94 20.77 3.17
CA VAL A 165 -7.59 21.30 2.95
C VAL A 165 -6.83 20.50 1.88
N LEU A 166 -6.98 19.17 1.84
CA LEU A 166 -6.37 18.34 0.79
C LEU A 166 -6.93 18.67 -0.60
N HIS A 167 -8.25 18.83 -0.74
CA HIS A 167 -8.87 19.24 -2.01
C HIS A 167 -8.41 20.62 -2.43
N LYS A 168 -8.33 21.57 -1.48
CA LYS A 168 -7.82 22.91 -1.74
C LYS A 168 -6.35 22.90 -2.16
N CYS A 169 -5.53 21.94 -1.72
CA CYS A 169 -4.18 21.71 -2.23
C CYS A 169 -4.13 20.85 -3.51
N ASN A 170 -5.27 20.65 -4.20
CA ASN A 170 -5.38 19.82 -5.41
C ASN A 170 -4.92 18.37 -5.22
N VAL A 171 -5.09 17.81 -4.02
CA VAL A 171 -4.79 16.41 -3.72
C VAL A 171 -6.09 15.60 -3.73
N PRO A 172 -6.30 14.65 -4.68
CA PRO A 172 -7.43 13.73 -4.62
C PRO A 172 -7.41 12.90 -3.34
N VAL A 173 -8.58 12.73 -2.74
CA VAL A 173 -8.75 11.96 -1.51
C VAL A 173 -9.59 10.72 -1.80
N ILE A 174 -9.08 9.56 -1.38
CA ILE A 174 -9.71 8.26 -1.57
C ILE A 174 -10.04 7.66 -0.21
N LYS A 175 -11.27 7.15 -0.09
CA LYS A 175 -11.74 6.38 1.06
C LYS A 175 -12.57 5.20 0.55
N VAL A 176 -12.22 3.98 0.96
CA VAL A 176 -12.93 2.77 0.53
C VAL A 176 -13.43 2.04 1.77
N ASN A 177 -14.75 1.97 1.93
CA ASN A 177 -15.34 1.34 3.10
C ASN A 177 -14.93 -0.14 3.20
N CYS A 178 -14.79 -0.64 4.43
CA CYS A 178 -14.35 -2.00 4.75
C CYS A 178 -12.89 -2.32 4.37
N PHE A 179 -12.09 -1.30 4.04
CA PHE A 179 -10.65 -1.41 3.84
C PHE A 179 -9.91 -0.36 4.69
N GLU A 180 -8.76 -0.74 5.24
CA GLU A 180 -7.79 0.21 5.80
C GLU A 180 -7.06 0.94 4.66
N ALA A 181 -6.50 2.12 4.97
CA ALA A 181 -5.80 2.94 3.97
C ALA A 181 -4.62 2.18 3.32
N ASP A 182 -3.97 1.32 4.08
CA ASP A 182 -2.84 0.49 3.65
C ASP A 182 -3.22 -0.50 2.53
N ASP A 183 -4.38 -1.14 2.62
CA ASP A 183 -4.93 -2.04 1.60
C ASP A 183 -5.29 -1.29 0.31
N VAL A 184 -5.87 -0.09 0.46
CA VAL A 184 -6.21 0.78 -0.67
C VAL A 184 -4.94 1.22 -1.40
N VAL A 185 -3.92 1.67 -0.66
CA VAL A 185 -2.61 2.03 -1.20
C VAL A 185 -1.92 0.83 -1.85
N ALA A 186 -1.98 -0.36 -1.26
CA ALA A 186 -1.42 -1.57 -1.84
C ALA A 186 -2.09 -1.93 -3.19
N SER A 187 -3.42 -1.81 -3.24
CA SER A 187 -4.21 -2.05 -4.46
C SER A 187 -3.90 -1.03 -5.56
N LEU A 188 -3.79 0.26 -5.22
CA LEU A 188 -3.45 1.32 -6.18
C LEU A 188 -1.98 1.27 -6.63
N THR A 189 -1.08 0.89 -5.74
CA THR A 189 0.35 0.69 -6.04
C THR A 189 0.51 -0.29 -7.20
N GLU A 190 -0.20 -1.42 -7.18
CA GLU A 190 -0.12 -2.40 -8.26
C GLU A 190 -0.61 -1.82 -9.60
N GLN A 191 -1.69 -1.04 -9.58
CA GLN A 191 -2.22 -0.38 -10.77
C GLN A 191 -1.23 0.64 -11.36
N VAL A 192 -0.58 1.45 -10.51
CA VAL A 192 0.47 2.40 -10.92
C VAL A 192 1.66 1.67 -11.54
N LEU A 193 2.12 0.59 -10.91
CA LEU A 193 3.26 -0.20 -11.40
C LEU A 193 2.96 -0.87 -12.75
N ARG A 194 1.74 -1.37 -12.97
CA ARG A 194 1.29 -1.94 -14.26
C ARG A 194 1.34 -0.90 -15.39
N ARG A 195 1.16 0.39 -15.08
CA ARG A 195 1.33 1.51 -16.03
C ARG A 195 2.79 1.92 -16.25
N GLY A 196 3.75 1.24 -15.61
CA GLY A 196 5.18 1.50 -15.78
C GLY A 196 5.74 2.67 -14.98
N HIS A 197 4.93 3.26 -14.10
CA HIS A 197 5.32 4.33 -13.19
C HIS A 197 6.00 3.79 -11.92
N ARG A 198 6.53 4.70 -11.11
CA ARG A 198 7.13 4.43 -9.80
C ARG A 198 6.21 4.96 -8.70
N VAL A 199 6.30 4.35 -7.52
CA VAL A 199 5.47 4.72 -6.37
C VAL A 199 6.33 5.20 -5.21
N VAL A 200 5.87 6.23 -4.52
CA VAL A 200 6.38 6.63 -3.21
C VAL A 200 5.22 6.70 -2.21
N ILE A 201 5.38 6.06 -1.07
CA ILE A 201 4.36 6.02 -0.01
C ILE A 201 4.82 6.91 1.15
N GLY A 202 4.08 7.99 1.40
CA GLY A 202 4.24 8.87 2.55
C GLY A 202 3.49 8.33 3.76
N SER A 203 4.19 7.63 4.65
CA SER A 203 3.62 7.07 5.88
C SER A 203 4.71 6.72 6.89
N PRO A 204 4.46 6.85 8.21
CA PRO A 204 5.29 6.23 9.25
C PRO A 204 5.01 4.73 9.43
N ASP A 205 3.93 4.19 8.83
CA ASP A 205 3.52 2.81 9.06
C ASP A 205 4.50 1.81 8.46
N LYS A 206 4.98 0.89 9.30
CA LYS A 206 5.93 -0.16 8.92
C LYS A 206 5.31 -1.19 7.96
N ASP A 207 3.98 -1.28 7.88
CA ASP A 207 3.29 -2.29 7.08
C ASP A 207 3.54 -2.11 5.58
N PHE A 208 3.75 -0.86 5.14
CA PHE A 208 4.13 -0.55 3.76
C PHE A 208 5.50 -1.09 3.35
N LYS A 209 6.34 -1.54 4.30
CA LYS A 209 7.60 -2.24 3.96
C LYS A 209 7.36 -3.49 3.12
N GLN A 210 6.18 -4.09 3.23
CA GLN A 210 5.75 -5.22 2.39
C GLN A 210 5.73 -4.89 0.88
N LEU A 211 5.64 -3.60 0.51
CA LEU A 211 5.56 -3.14 -0.87
C LEU A 211 6.91 -2.66 -1.43
N ILE A 212 7.93 -2.46 -0.57
CA ILE A 212 9.22 -1.90 -0.97
C ILE A 212 9.88 -2.77 -2.05
N SER A 213 10.33 -2.10 -3.11
CA SER A 213 11.05 -2.72 -4.22
C SER A 213 11.89 -1.66 -4.94
N GLU A 214 12.50 -2.00 -6.08
CA GLU A 214 13.20 -1.01 -6.91
C GLU A 214 12.27 0.11 -7.43
N LYS A 215 10.98 -0.20 -7.58
CA LYS A 215 9.96 0.72 -8.12
C LYS A 215 9.08 1.35 -7.05
N VAL A 216 9.15 0.91 -5.80
CA VAL A 216 8.33 1.39 -4.68
C VAL A 216 9.24 1.80 -3.53
N GLN A 217 9.13 3.05 -3.11
CA GLN A 217 9.86 3.59 -1.97
C GLN A 217 8.87 4.10 -0.92
N MET A 218 9.35 4.22 0.31
CA MET A 218 8.63 4.95 1.35
C MET A 218 9.30 6.29 1.60
N VAL A 219 8.54 7.23 2.13
CA VAL A 219 9.05 8.45 2.72
C VAL A 219 8.37 8.60 4.08
N MET A 220 9.15 8.65 5.14
CA MET A 220 8.67 8.58 6.53
C MET A 220 8.86 9.95 7.21
N PRO A 221 7.88 10.43 8.00
CA PRO A 221 8.08 11.62 8.80
C PRO A 221 9.08 11.33 9.91
N MET A 222 10.03 12.24 10.14
CA MET A 222 11.03 12.17 11.20
C MET A 222 10.80 13.33 12.18
N PRO A 223 9.95 13.16 13.21
CA PRO A 223 9.56 14.24 14.12
C PRO A 223 10.74 14.98 14.74
N GLU A 224 11.76 14.24 15.18
CA GLU A 224 12.97 14.79 15.82
C GLU A 224 13.82 15.65 14.87
N LEU A 225 13.65 15.49 13.55
CA LEU A 225 14.36 16.25 12.53
C LEU A 225 13.47 17.29 11.83
N GLY A 226 12.17 17.32 12.14
CA GLY A 226 11.21 18.22 11.50
C GLY A 226 11.13 18.08 9.98
N ARG A 227 11.38 16.87 9.43
CA ARG A 227 11.41 16.64 7.97
C ARG A 227 10.96 15.23 7.58
N TRP A 228 10.77 15.04 6.29
CA TRP A 228 10.57 13.72 5.70
C TRP A 228 11.91 13.04 5.36
N SER A 229 11.95 11.71 5.38
CA SER A 229 13.14 10.93 5.02
C SER A 229 12.79 9.73 4.15
N PHE A 230 13.49 9.59 3.02
CA PHE A 230 13.28 8.47 2.09
C PHE A 230 13.80 7.16 2.68
N TYR A 231 12.97 6.13 2.57
CA TYR A 231 13.26 4.77 2.97
C TYR A 231 13.12 3.85 1.74
N THR A 232 14.22 3.18 1.40
CA THR A 232 14.37 2.46 0.14
C THR A 232 14.69 0.99 0.40
N LEU A 233 14.62 0.16 -0.64
CA LEU A 233 15.06 -1.23 -0.57
C LEU A 233 16.49 -1.36 -0.03
N ARG A 234 17.39 -0.46 -0.42
CA ARG A 234 18.77 -0.45 0.09
C ARG A 234 18.81 -0.22 1.59
N HIS A 235 18.10 0.79 2.09
CA HIS A 235 18.01 1.07 3.54
C HIS A 235 17.41 -0.12 4.30
N TYR A 236 16.42 -0.81 3.73
CA TYR A 236 15.85 -2.02 4.33
C TYR A 236 16.89 -3.14 4.44
N ILE A 237 17.59 -3.45 3.35
CA ILE A 237 18.61 -4.51 3.32
C ILE A 237 19.76 -4.18 4.28
N GLU A 238 20.23 -2.94 4.32
CA GLU A 238 21.28 -2.49 5.25
C GLU A 238 20.87 -2.66 6.72
N GLN A 239 19.61 -2.36 7.04
CA GLN A 239 19.10 -2.42 8.42
C GLN A 239 18.77 -3.85 8.89
N TYR A 240 18.16 -4.68 8.02
CA TYR A 240 17.59 -5.97 8.43
C TYR A 240 18.35 -7.18 7.86
N ASN A 241 19.22 -6.99 6.87
CA ASN A 241 19.99 -8.05 6.21
C ASN A 241 19.10 -9.20 5.69
N CYS A 242 17.89 -8.86 5.22
CA CYS A 242 16.94 -9.77 4.61
C CYS A 242 16.10 -9.05 3.55
N ASP A 243 15.38 -9.82 2.74
CA ASP A 243 14.43 -9.29 1.76
C ASP A 243 13.13 -8.82 2.45
N PRO A 244 12.50 -7.71 2.04
CA PRO A 244 11.23 -7.24 2.62
C PRO A 244 10.12 -8.29 2.65
N SER A 245 10.08 -9.24 1.71
CA SER A 245 9.12 -10.36 1.73
C SER A 245 9.27 -11.28 2.95
N SER A 246 10.45 -11.30 3.57
CA SER A 246 10.73 -12.06 4.80
C SER A 246 10.16 -11.38 6.06
N ASP A 247 9.91 -10.06 6.04
CA ASP A 247 9.42 -9.32 7.21
C ASP A 247 8.05 -9.82 7.66
N LEU A 248 7.12 -9.89 6.70
CA LEU A 248 5.78 -10.41 6.92
C LEU A 248 5.87 -11.83 7.47
N SER A 249 6.65 -12.70 6.80
CA SER A 249 6.84 -14.09 7.24
C SER A 249 7.35 -14.18 8.68
N LEU A 250 8.29 -13.30 9.06
CA LEU A 250 8.80 -13.24 10.43
C LEU A 250 7.71 -12.79 11.41
N ARG A 251 7.00 -11.69 11.12
CA ARG A 251 5.91 -11.17 11.95
C ARG A 251 4.77 -12.17 12.12
N CYS A 252 4.43 -12.94 11.10
CA CYS A 252 3.44 -14.01 11.22
C CYS A 252 3.84 -15.05 12.28
N ILE A 253 5.14 -15.34 12.38
CA ILE A 253 5.69 -16.28 13.35
C ILE A 253 5.82 -15.66 14.74
N ILE A 254 6.42 -14.47 14.85
CA ILE A 254 6.76 -13.88 16.16
C ILE A 254 5.64 -13.01 16.75
N GLY A 255 4.62 -12.68 15.96
CA GLY A 255 3.55 -11.77 16.30
C GLY A 255 3.84 -10.31 15.98
N ASP A 256 2.84 -9.47 16.22
CA ASP A 256 2.90 -8.03 16.21
C ASP A 256 2.15 -7.45 17.41
N GLU A 257 2.88 -7.10 18.46
CA GLU A 257 2.30 -6.59 19.70
C GLU A 257 1.57 -5.25 19.49
N ILE A 258 2.09 -4.39 18.60
CA ILE A 258 1.52 -3.07 18.30
C ILE A 258 0.12 -3.19 17.66
N ASP A 259 -0.12 -4.28 16.94
CA ASP A 259 -1.43 -4.57 16.34
C ASP A 259 -2.22 -5.61 17.12
N GLY A 260 -1.70 -6.13 18.23
CA GLY A 260 -2.36 -7.17 19.02
C GLY A 260 -2.43 -8.54 18.31
N VAL A 261 -1.47 -8.83 17.43
CA VAL A 261 -1.33 -10.12 16.75
C VAL A 261 -0.38 -11.01 17.56
N PRO A 262 -0.87 -12.10 18.17
CA PRO A 262 -0.02 -12.95 18.99
C PRO A 262 0.93 -13.79 18.12
N GLY A 263 2.14 -14.02 18.62
CA GLY A 263 3.13 -14.89 17.99
C GLY A 263 2.96 -16.37 18.36
N ILE A 264 3.60 -17.25 17.60
CA ILE A 264 3.58 -18.70 17.83
C ILE A 264 4.09 -19.06 19.24
N GLN A 265 4.87 -18.20 19.89
CA GLN A 265 5.35 -18.37 21.26
C GLN A 265 4.23 -18.60 22.27
N HIS A 266 3.00 -18.13 22.00
CA HIS A 266 1.85 -18.38 22.86
C HIS A 266 1.42 -19.86 22.89
N VAL A 267 1.66 -20.60 21.80
CA VAL A 267 1.29 -22.02 21.66
C VAL A 267 2.51 -22.95 21.61
N ALA A 268 3.69 -22.40 21.26
CA ALA A 268 4.97 -23.08 21.22
C ALA A 268 6.09 -22.17 21.80
N PRO A 269 6.20 -22.03 23.13
CA PRO A 269 7.09 -21.05 23.77
C PRO A 269 8.57 -21.13 23.38
N ARG A 270 9.04 -22.33 22.98
CA ARG A 270 10.43 -22.59 22.56
C ARG A 270 10.71 -22.10 21.12
N PHE A 271 9.68 -21.79 20.35
CA PHE A 271 9.80 -21.27 18.99
C PHE A 271 9.82 -19.74 19.01
N GLY A 272 11.01 -19.17 19.21
CA GLY A 272 11.22 -17.71 19.21
C GLY A 272 11.84 -17.14 17.94
N ARG A 273 12.10 -15.82 17.97
CA ARG A 273 12.66 -15.02 16.87
C ARG A 273 13.94 -15.60 16.25
N LYS A 274 14.89 -16.06 17.07
CA LYS A 274 16.16 -16.64 16.56
C LYS A 274 15.92 -17.88 15.70
N THR A 275 15.00 -18.74 16.11
CA THR A 275 14.61 -19.94 15.37
C THR A 275 13.90 -19.56 14.07
N ALA A 276 12.94 -18.63 14.14
CA ALA A 276 12.21 -18.11 13.00
C ALA A 276 13.15 -17.57 11.91
N LEU A 277 14.07 -16.68 12.29
CA LEU A 277 15.06 -16.09 11.37
C LEU A 277 15.94 -17.15 10.69
N LYS A 278 16.43 -18.14 11.45
CA LYS A 278 17.25 -19.23 10.87
C LYS A 278 16.47 -20.03 9.82
N LEU A 279 15.20 -20.30 10.06
CA LEU A 279 14.34 -21.03 9.15
C LEU A 279 13.97 -20.20 7.92
N LEU A 280 13.59 -18.94 8.11
CA LEU A 280 13.27 -18.04 7.00
C LEU A 280 14.49 -17.78 6.13
N LYS A 281 15.70 -17.67 6.69
CA LYS A 281 16.93 -17.59 5.88
C LYS A 281 17.14 -18.81 4.97
N LYS A 282 16.65 -19.99 5.37
CA LYS A 282 16.75 -21.24 4.59
C LYS A 282 15.59 -21.43 3.61
N HIS A 283 14.38 -21.00 3.97
CA HIS A 283 13.15 -21.31 3.24
C HIS A 283 12.58 -20.10 2.47
N GLY A 284 13.04 -18.89 2.75
CA GLY A 284 12.61 -17.64 2.12
C GLY A 284 11.31 -17.09 2.69
N SER A 285 10.22 -17.85 2.65
CA SER A 285 8.88 -17.40 3.05
C SER A 285 8.22 -18.33 4.05
N LEU A 286 7.18 -17.83 4.74
CA LEU A 286 6.33 -18.64 5.59
C LEU A 286 5.67 -19.79 4.80
N ALA A 287 5.15 -19.51 3.61
CA ALA A 287 4.53 -20.51 2.74
C ALA A 287 5.49 -21.65 2.41
N ASN A 288 6.72 -21.33 2.01
CA ASN A 288 7.75 -22.33 1.72
C ASN A 288 8.19 -23.11 2.97
N LEU A 289 8.22 -22.45 4.14
CA LEU A 289 8.56 -23.09 5.40
C LEU A 289 7.49 -24.11 5.80
N LEU A 290 6.21 -23.72 5.75
CA LEU A 290 5.08 -24.59 6.07
C LEU A 290 4.94 -25.74 5.06
N GLY A 291 5.07 -25.45 3.77
CA GLY A 291 5.07 -26.48 2.72
C GLY A 291 6.21 -27.49 2.89
N ALA A 292 7.41 -27.02 3.26
CA ALA A 292 8.52 -27.93 3.56
C ALA A 292 8.25 -28.79 4.81
N ALA A 293 7.68 -28.20 5.87
CA ALA A 293 7.34 -28.91 7.10
C ALA A 293 6.22 -29.95 6.89
N ALA A 294 5.32 -29.74 5.93
CA ALA A 294 4.27 -30.69 5.59
C ALA A 294 4.81 -31.97 4.90
N VAL A 295 5.95 -31.87 4.20
CA VAL A 295 6.50 -32.99 3.40
C VAL A 295 7.70 -33.67 4.09
N ARG A 296 8.43 -32.95 4.94
CA ARG A 296 9.62 -33.48 5.63
C ARG A 296 9.90 -32.75 6.93
N THR A 297 10.75 -33.36 7.77
CA THR A 297 11.21 -32.72 9.01
C THR A 297 12.01 -31.44 8.73
N VAL A 298 11.64 -30.37 9.45
CA VAL A 298 12.29 -29.07 9.44
C VAL A 298 12.74 -28.72 10.86
N GLY A 299 14.06 -28.60 11.04
CA GLY A 299 14.64 -28.24 12.34
C GLY A 299 14.54 -29.38 13.36
N LYS A 300 14.46 -29.03 14.64
CA LYS A 300 14.32 -29.98 15.76
C LYS A 300 12.86 -30.42 15.89
N GLN A 301 12.60 -31.52 16.60
CA GLN A 301 11.23 -32.05 16.75
C GLN A 301 10.21 -31.00 17.24
N TYR A 302 10.57 -30.18 18.25
CA TYR A 302 9.66 -29.13 18.73
C TYR A 302 9.35 -28.04 17.68
N VAL A 303 10.26 -27.80 16.73
CA VAL A 303 10.07 -26.86 15.61
C VAL A 303 9.10 -27.49 14.61
N GLN A 304 9.35 -28.74 14.25
CA GLN A 304 8.49 -29.50 13.35
C GLN A 304 7.07 -29.55 13.90
N ASP A 305 6.90 -29.94 15.17
CA ASP A 305 5.61 -30.02 15.84
C ASP A 305 4.88 -28.68 15.84
N ALA A 306 5.60 -27.58 16.10
CA ALA A 306 5.00 -26.24 16.10
C ALA A 306 4.52 -25.83 14.70
N LEU A 307 5.31 -26.11 13.66
CA LEU A 307 4.96 -25.76 12.27
C LEU A 307 3.79 -26.60 11.76
N THR A 308 3.71 -27.90 12.11
CA THR A 308 2.65 -28.78 11.63
C THR A 308 1.37 -28.66 12.44
N LYS A 309 1.45 -28.56 13.78
CA LYS A 309 0.26 -28.50 14.65
C LYS A 309 -0.38 -27.11 14.68
N HIS A 310 0.37 -26.05 14.33
CA HIS A 310 -0.10 -24.67 14.38
C HIS A 310 0.06 -23.95 13.03
N ALA A 311 -0.01 -24.69 11.92
CA ALA A 311 0.02 -24.11 10.57
C ALA A 311 -1.12 -23.09 10.38
N ASP A 312 -2.35 -23.43 10.78
CA ASP A 312 -3.52 -22.54 10.66
C ASP A 312 -3.37 -21.24 11.47
N TYR A 313 -2.70 -21.31 12.62
CA TYR A 313 -2.40 -20.13 13.43
C TYR A 313 -1.49 -19.16 12.67
N LEU A 314 -0.46 -19.70 12.00
CA LEU A 314 0.48 -18.92 11.20
C LEU A 314 -0.18 -18.38 9.92
N TRP A 315 -1.06 -19.15 9.29
CA TRP A 315 -1.84 -18.70 8.14
C TRP A 315 -2.82 -17.60 8.48
N ARG A 316 -3.54 -17.71 9.60
CA ARG A 316 -4.40 -16.62 10.10
C ARG A 316 -3.57 -15.35 10.35
N ASN A 317 -2.40 -15.48 10.98
CA ASN A 317 -1.52 -14.32 11.20
C ASN A 317 -1.03 -13.72 9.86
N PHE A 318 -0.77 -14.56 8.85
CA PHE A 318 -0.46 -14.09 7.50
C PHE A 318 -1.62 -13.32 6.89
N GLU A 319 -2.83 -13.86 6.95
CA GLU A 319 -4.03 -13.20 6.42
C GLU A 319 -4.30 -11.84 7.09
N VAL A 320 -4.15 -11.78 8.43
CA VAL A 320 -4.34 -10.54 9.20
C VAL A 320 -3.27 -9.49 8.90
N LEU A 321 -2.00 -9.89 8.79
CA LEU A 321 -0.88 -8.95 8.64
C LEU A 321 -0.58 -8.58 7.18
N SER A 322 -1.04 -9.38 6.22
CA SER A 322 -0.83 -9.10 4.80
C SER A 322 -1.66 -7.90 4.34
N LEU A 323 -1.06 -7.08 3.48
CA LEU A 323 -1.79 -6.02 2.78
C LEU A 323 -2.65 -6.62 1.67
N ARG A 324 -3.95 -6.35 1.71
CA ARG A 324 -4.91 -6.76 0.69
C ARG A 324 -4.70 -5.91 -0.57
N ARG A 325 -4.77 -6.53 -1.73
CA ARG A 325 -4.61 -5.87 -3.05
C ARG A 325 -5.90 -5.91 -3.89
N ASN A 326 -7.03 -6.08 -3.22
CA ASN A 326 -8.35 -6.25 -3.81
C ASN A 326 -9.35 -5.19 -3.37
N ALA A 327 -8.88 -4.01 -2.97
CA ALA A 327 -9.78 -2.88 -2.72
C ALA A 327 -10.50 -2.49 -4.02
N GLU A 328 -11.80 -2.25 -3.93
CA GLU A 328 -12.66 -1.88 -5.07
C GLU A 328 -12.39 -0.43 -5.52
N VAL A 329 -11.19 -0.15 -6.00
CA VAL A 329 -10.76 1.20 -6.42
C VAL A 329 -10.02 1.12 -7.75
N HIS A 330 -10.27 2.09 -8.62
CA HIS A 330 -9.65 2.19 -9.93
C HIS A 330 -8.85 3.50 -10.02
N LEU A 331 -7.58 3.36 -10.39
CA LEU A 331 -6.68 4.49 -10.65
C LEU A 331 -7.21 5.29 -11.84
N LYS A 332 -7.51 6.57 -11.61
CA LYS A 332 -7.99 7.47 -12.65
C LYS A 332 -6.84 8.22 -13.32
N GLU A 333 -6.98 8.52 -14.62
CA GLU A 333 -5.92 9.20 -15.39
C GLU A 333 -5.68 10.62 -14.88
N GLU A 334 -6.73 11.33 -14.45
CA GLU A 334 -6.59 12.68 -13.90
C GLU A 334 -5.75 12.73 -12.62
N TRP A 335 -5.62 11.62 -11.90
CA TRP A 335 -4.78 11.53 -10.69
C TRP A 335 -3.30 11.34 -11.01
N LEU A 336 -2.94 11.15 -12.28
CA LEU A 336 -1.57 11.01 -12.75
C LEU A 336 -1.03 12.29 -13.39
N LEU A 337 -1.84 13.36 -13.43
CA LEU A 337 -1.43 14.67 -13.92
C LEU A 337 -0.51 15.36 -12.92
N GLU A 338 0.35 16.25 -13.43
CA GLU A 338 1.16 17.13 -12.60
C GLU A 338 0.23 17.98 -11.71
N ARG A 339 0.54 18.02 -10.41
CA ARG A 339 -0.27 18.73 -9.44
C ARG A 339 -0.02 20.23 -9.54
N ASP A 340 -1.10 21.01 -9.57
CA ASP A 340 -1.02 22.47 -9.41
C ASP A 340 -0.79 22.81 -7.94
N SER A 341 0.39 23.37 -7.65
CA SER A 341 0.85 23.74 -6.31
C SER A 341 0.65 25.23 -5.99
N CYS A 342 0.00 26.01 -6.86
CA CYS A 342 -0.04 27.48 -6.74
C CYS A 342 -0.75 27.98 -5.47
N ASN A 343 -1.69 27.18 -4.95
CA ASN A 343 -2.51 27.55 -3.81
C ASN A 343 -2.05 26.95 -2.47
N ASP A 344 -1.08 26.02 -2.48
CA ASP A 344 -0.64 25.30 -1.27
C ASP A 344 -0.28 26.23 -0.12
N SER A 345 0.58 27.22 -0.38
CA SER A 345 1.07 28.14 0.65
C SER A 345 -0.07 28.92 1.31
N THR A 346 -1.03 29.41 0.52
CA THR A 346 -2.18 30.17 1.02
C THR A 346 -3.13 29.27 1.80
N VAL A 347 -3.44 28.09 1.25
CA VAL A 347 -4.35 27.11 1.85
C VAL A 347 -3.82 26.61 3.20
N LEU A 348 -2.56 26.19 3.25
CA LEU A 348 -1.94 25.66 4.46
C LEU A 348 -1.75 26.75 5.52
N SER A 349 -1.40 27.97 5.13
CA SER A 349 -1.29 29.10 6.06
C SER A 349 -2.65 29.47 6.68
N SER A 350 -3.74 29.37 5.92
CA SER A 350 -5.09 29.57 6.44
C SER A 350 -5.48 28.45 7.39
N PHE A 351 -5.18 27.20 7.03
CA PHE A 351 -5.52 26.02 7.83
C PHE A 351 -4.79 26.00 9.19
N MET A 352 -3.52 26.43 9.24
CA MET A 352 -2.75 26.53 10.49
C MET A 352 -3.22 27.64 11.45
N LYS A 353 -4.05 28.58 10.98
CA LYS A 353 -4.60 29.69 11.79
C LYS A 353 -5.98 29.38 12.37
N CYS A 354 -6.64 28.33 11.89
CA CYS A 354 -7.90 27.81 12.42
C CYS A 354 -7.65 26.85 13.58
#